data_AF-A0A2G2NWD2-F1
#
_entry.id   AF-A0A2G2NWD2-F1
#
_cell.length_a   1.000
_cell.length_b   1.000
_cell.length_c   1.000
_cell.angle_alpha   90.00
_cell.angle_beta   90.00
_cell.angle_gamma   90.00
#
_symmetry.space_group_name_H-M   'P 1'
#
loop_
_entity.id
_entity.type
_entity.pdbx_description
1 polymer ?
#
loop_
_entity_poly.entity_id
_entity_poly.type
_entity_poly.pdbx_seq_one_letter_code
_entity_poly.pdbx_strand_id
1 'polypeptide(L)'
;MEDKYFSQDITVFHGRTTPEKGLLVGYGALIKVYALTIPLPSKLALISEKNRQYTTNEWRVFTPRHQPDKLLYKQLIFAIRYEGINLLFFKKLFQKLSEKKIEELVQIEPLGQYSRKIWFLYEWLFNKQLNIPDLKTANFAYLIDEKLQYAVEGTKSSRHRIVNNLPGTSNFCPLIHKTDTLKSYIASNLSERKNNYLKIIRADVLQRASAFLLLKDSKASFT
;
A
#
# COMPACT_ATOMS: atom_id res chain seq x y z
N MET A 1 23.76 -19.24 -8.14
CA MET A 1 22.82 -18.11 -7.93
C MET A 1 23.49 -17.21 -6.93
N GLU A 2 23.91 -16.00 -7.33
CA GLU A 2 24.52 -15.05 -6.40
C GLU A 2 23.50 -14.67 -5.32
N ASP A 3 23.89 -14.82 -4.05
CA ASP A 3 23.13 -14.37 -2.90
C ASP A 3 22.99 -12.85 -2.96
N LYS A 4 21.89 -12.36 -3.56
CA LYS A 4 21.57 -10.94 -3.54
C LYS A 4 21.22 -10.53 -2.11
N TYR A 5 22.16 -9.86 -1.45
CA TYR A 5 21.90 -9.19 -0.18
C TYR A 5 20.99 -7.98 -0.42
N PHE A 6 19.73 -8.09 -0.02
CA PHE A 6 18.74 -7.02 -0.19
C PHE A 6 18.95 -5.88 0.79
N SER A 7 19.20 -6.22 2.05
CA SER A 7 19.32 -5.25 3.13
C SER A 7 20.69 -4.60 3.13
N GLN A 8 20.75 -3.27 3.25
CA GLN A 8 22.01 -2.51 3.24
C GLN A 8 21.98 -1.36 4.24
N ASP A 9 23.09 -1.12 4.92
CA ASP A 9 23.23 0.03 5.81
C ASP A 9 23.29 1.32 4.99
N ILE A 10 22.50 2.31 5.41
CA ILE A 10 22.40 3.58 4.72
C ILE A 10 22.28 4.75 5.70
N THR A 11 22.71 5.91 5.24
CA THR A 11 22.45 7.22 5.85
C THR A 11 21.62 8.13 4.93
N VAL A 12 21.61 7.84 3.62
CA VAL A 12 20.83 8.54 2.60
C VAL A 12 20.34 7.53 1.56
N PHE A 13 19.12 7.71 1.06
CA PHE A 13 18.54 6.91 -0.03
C PHE A 13 17.75 7.80 -0.98
N HIS A 14 18.21 7.93 -2.24
CA HIS A 14 17.56 8.76 -3.28
C HIS A 14 17.18 10.18 -2.79
N GLY A 15 18.11 10.86 -2.12
CA GLY A 15 17.91 12.23 -1.61
C GLY A 15 17.15 12.32 -0.28
N ARG A 16 16.67 11.19 0.28
CA ARG A 16 16.08 11.14 1.62
C ARG A 16 17.13 10.76 2.65
N THR A 17 17.39 11.64 3.61
CA THR A 17 18.25 11.34 4.75
C THR A 17 17.51 10.43 5.73
N THR A 18 18.16 9.36 6.20
CA THR A 18 17.58 8.50 7.22
C THR A 18 17.56 9.22 8.58
N PRO A 19 16.57 8.96 9.46
CA PRO A 19 16.53 9.58 10.78
C PRO A 19 17.68 9.13 11.68
N GLU A 20 18.25 7.97 11.39
CA GLU A 20 19.47 7.45 12.01
C GLU A 20 20.13 6.44 11.07
N LYS A 21 21.37 6.05 11.36
CA LYS A 21 22.02 4.95 10.65
C LYS A 21 21.22 3.66 10.90
N GLY A 22 20.95 2.93 9.83
CA GLY A 22 20.22 1.68 9.92
C GLY A 22 20.16 0.94 8.60
N LEU A 23 19.53 -0.22 8.65
CA LEU A 23 19.46 -1.16 7.55
C LEU A 23 18.19 -0.91 6.72
N LEU A 24 18.34 -0.58 5.44
CA LEU A 24 17.22 -0.44 4.50
C LEU A 24 16.58 -1.81 4.24
N VAL A 25 15.26 -1.90 4.33
CA VAL A 25 14.51 -3.16 4.17
C VAL A 25 13.21 -2.94 3.39
N GLY A 26 12.54 -4.04 3.02
CA GLY A 26 11.23 -4.00 2.38
C GLY A 26 11.28 -3.36 0.98
N TYR A 27 10.33 -2.48 0.67
CA TYR A 27 10.24 -1.87 -0.66
C TYR A 27 11.51 -1.11 -1.03
N GLY A 28 12.09 -0.33 -0.12
CA GLY A 28 13.31 0.44 -0.41
C GLY A 28 14.48 -0.44 -0.82
N ALA A 29 14.71 -1.53 -0.09
CA ALA A 29 15.75 -2.51 -0.39
C ALA A 29 15.53 -3.17 -1.77
N LEU A 30 14.29 -3.59 -2.04
CA LEU A 30 13.95 -4.25 -3.30
C LEU A 30 14.02 -3.30 -4.50
N ILE A 31 13.61 -2.04 -4.33
CA ILE A 31 13.76 -0.99 -5.37
C ILE A 31 15.23 -0.81 -5.73
N LYS A 32 16.12 -0.75 -4.73
CA LYS A 32 17.56 -0.60 -4.93
C LYS A 32 18.16 -1.79 -5.69
N VAL A 33 17.94 -3.01 -5.19
CA VAL A 33 18.57 -4.22 -5.73
C VAL A 33 18.08 -4.58 -7.14
N TYR A 34 16.81 -4.30 -7.45
CA TYR A 34 16.27 -4.54 -8.79
C TYR A 34 16.32 -3.31 -9.71
N ALA A 35 16.91 -2.21 -9.23
CA ALA A 35 16.98 -0.92 -9.94
C ALA A 35 15.61 -0.53 -10.53
N LEU A 36 14.56 -0.58 -9.71
CA LEU A 36 13.19 -0.33 -10.16
C LEU A 36 12.99 1.17 -10.43
N THR A 37 12.62 1.51 -11.66
CA THR A 37 12.30 2.89 -12.06
C THR A 37 10.84 3.21 -11.66
N ILE A 38 10.65 3.61 -10.41
CA ILE A 38 9.34 4.01 -9.85
C ILE A 38 9.48 5.24 -8.95
N PRO A 39 8.42 6.05 -8.79
CA PRO A 39 8.37 7.01 -7.69
C PRO A 39 8.50 6.26 -6.36
N LEU A 40 9.33 6.79 -5.46
CA LEU A 40 9.53 6.16 -4.17
C LEU A 40 8.23 6.15 -3.36
N PRO A 41 7.92 5.05 -2.64
CA PRO A 41 6.85 5.03 -1.65
C PRO A 41 6.95 6.25 -0.71
N SER A 42 5.82 6.79 -0.27
CA SER A 42 5.79 7.96 0.62
C SER A 42 6.57 7.74 1.91
N LYS A 43 6.54 6.50 2.45
CA LYS A 43 7.38 6.07 3.56
C LYS A 43 8.14 4.80 3.21
N LEU A 44 9.42 4.77 3.54
CA LEU A 44 10.30 3.61 3.43
C LEU A 44 10.58 3.00 4.80
N ALA A 45 10.99 1.73 4.84
CA ALA A 45 11.30 1.04 6.08
C ALA A 45 12.81 0.97 6.35
N LEU A 46 13.17 1.16 7.63
CA LEU A 46 14.53 1.10 8.14
C LEU A 46 14.56 0.25 9.41
N ILE A 47 15.58 -0.60 9.59
CA ILE A 47 15.86 -1.25 10.87
C ILE A 47 16.88 -0.42 11.64
N SER A 48 16.53 -0.03 12.85
CA SER A 48 17.38 0.75 13.76
C SER A 48 18.41 -0.15 14.46
N GLU A 49 19.68 0.23 14.41
CA GLU A 49 20.74 -0.38 15.25
C GLU A 49 20.48 -0.11 16.75
N LYS A 50 19.75 0.97 17.09
CA LYS A 50 19.48 1.41 18.47
C LYS A 50 18.23 0.78 19.08
N ASN A 51 17.64 -0.23 18.44
CA ASN A 51 16.46 -0.95 18.93
C ASN A 51 15.25 -0.04 19.19
N ARG A 52 15.02 0.96 18.32
CA ARG A 52 13.87 1.89 18.40
C ARG A 52 12.81 1.59 17.35
N GLN A 53 11.54 1.91 17.66
CA GLN A 53 10.42 1.81 16.72
C GLN A 53 9.62 3.11 16.73
N TYR A 54 9.58 3.80 15.59
CA TYR A 54 8.88 5.08 15.42
C TYR A 54 8.64 5.36 13.93
N THR A 55 7.96 6.45 13.63
CA THR A 55 7.65 6.85 12.24
C THR A 55 7.89 8.34 12.08
N THR A 56 8.49 8.73 10.96
CA THR A 56 8.66 10.12 10.53
C THR A 56 7.82 10.37 9.27
N ASN A 57 8.02 11.52 8.61
CA ASN A 57 7.32 11.84 7.36
C ASN A 57 7.66 10.85 6.25
N GLU A 58 8.92 10.42 6.13
CA GLU A 58 9.41 9.59 5.03
C GLU A 58 9.88 8.19 5.45
N TRP A 59 9.95 7.92 6.76
CA TRP A 59 10.53 6.68 7.28
C TRP A 59 9.63 5.99 8.31
N ARG A 60 9.59 4.67 8.26
CA ARG A 60 9.12 3.78 9.33
C ARG A 60 10.33 3.05 9.88
N VAL A 61 10.66 3.33 11.12
CA VAL A 61 11.82 2.74 11.79
C VAL A 61 11.35 1.60 12.67
N PHE A 62 11.99 0.44 12.54
CA PHE A 62 11.68 -0.78 13.26
C PHE A 62 12.89 -1.28 14.04
N THR A 63 12.63 -2.04 15.09
CA THR A 63 13.68 -2.71 15.86
C THR A 63 14.29 -3.91 15.13
N PRO A 64 15.52 -4.37 15.48
CA PRO A 64 16.18 -5.53 14.87
C PRO A 64 15.36 -6.81 14.83
N ARG A 65 14.42 -7.00 15.76
CA ARG A 65 13.50 -8.17 15.77
C ARG A 65 12.62 -8.28 14.51
N HIS A 66 12.47 -7.18 13.76
CA HIS A 66 11.67 -7.14 12.54
C HIS A 66 12.52 -7.32 11.27
N GLN A 67 13.84 -7.48 11.41
CA GLN A 67 14.73 -7.59 10.26
C GLN A 67 14.33 -8.81 9.41
N PRO A 68 13.97 -8.60 8.13
CA PRO A 68 13.73 -9.70 7.23
C PRO A 68 15.04 -10.44 6.92
N ASP A 69 14.91 -11.73 6.68
CA ASP A 69 16.02 -12.55 6.19
C ASP A 69 16.47 -12.11 4.79
N LYS A 70 17.59 -12.66 4.33
CA LYS A 70 18.23 -12.37 3.04
C LYS A 70 17.40 -12.84 1.83
N LEU A 71 16.36 -13.63 2.04
CA LEU A 71 15.51 -14.13 0.96
C LEU A 71 14.56 -13.05 0.44
N LEU A 72 14.40 -12.96 -0.89
CA LEU A 72 13.43 -12.09 -1.56
C LEU A 72 12.03 -12.26 -0.96
N TYR A 73 11.62 -13.51 -0.72
CA TYR A 73 10.32 -13.83 -0.13
C TYR A 73 10.12 -13.18 1.25
N LYS A 74 11.15 -13.17 2.11
CA LYS A 74 11.07 -12.58 3.45
C LYS A 74 11.04 -11.04 3.39
N GLN A 75 11.71 -10.42 2.43
CA GLN A 75 11.59 -8.99 2.15
C GLN A 75 10.18 -8.61 1.67
N LEU A 76 9.58 -9.42 0.79
CA LEU A 76 8.22 -9.21 0.31
C LEU A 76 7.17 -9.37 1.42
N ILE A 77 7.33 -10.38 2.28
CA ILE A 77 6.49 -10.53 3.48
C ILE A 77 6.57 -9.28 4.34
N PHE A 78 7.80 -8.80 4.61
CA PHE A 78 8.01 -7.60 5.40
C PHE A 78 7.27 -6.40 4.78
N ALA A 79 7.46 -6.16 3.48
CA ALA A 79 6.83 -5.04 2.79
C ALA A 79 5.30 -5.12 2.84
N ILE A 80 4.71 -6.28 2.53
CA ILE A 80 3.26 -6.47 2.59
C ILE A 80 2.72 -6.26 4.02
N ARG A 81 3.44 -6.76 5.03
CA ARG A 81 3.01 -6.74 6.43
C ARG A 81 3.10 -5.36 7.06
N TYR A 82 4.14 -4.59 6.77
CA TYR A 82 4.46 -3.36 7.49
C TYR A 82 4.34 -2.10 6.63
N GLU A 83 4.52 -2.22 5.32
CA GLU A 83 4.44 -1.10 4.40
C GLU A 83 3.10 -1.03 3.67
N GLY A 84 2.38 -2.15 3.56
CA GLY A 84 1.09 -2.28 2.86
C GLY A 84 1.26 -2.68 1.40
N ILE A 85 0.18 -2.76 0.63
CA ILE A 85 0.24 -3.13 -0.80
C ILE A 85 0.64 -1.91 -1.65
N ASN A 86 1.59 -2.09 -2.56
CA ASN A 86 1.94 -1.11 -3.58
C ASN A 86 1.90 -1.75 -4.98
N LEU A 87 0.82 -1.50 -5.72
CA LEU A 87 0.58 -2.14 -7.01
C LEU A 87 1.65 -1.80 -8.06
N LEU A 88 2.12 -0.55 -8.09
CA LEU A 88 3.16 -0.13 -9.03
C LEU A 88 4.49 -0.86 -8.74
N PHE A 89 4.85 -0.97 -7.47
CA PHE A 89 6.01 -1.75 -7.05
C PHE A 89 5.89 -3.20 -7.51
N PHE A 90 4.77 -3.87 -7.22
CA PHE A 90 4.58 -5.26 -7.59
C PHE A 90 4.61 -5.46 -9.11
N LYS A 91 3.93 -4.59 -9.87
CA LYS A 91 3.96 -4.64 -11.34
C LYS A 91 5.39 -4.56 -11.88
N LYS A 92 6.19 -3.61 -11.36
CA LYS A 92 7.55 -3.36 -11.82
C LYS A 92 8.54 -4.44 -11.37
N LEU A 93 8.36 -4.97 -10.17
CA LEU A 93 9.13 -6.13 -9.70
C LEU A 93 8.84 -7.36 -10.55
N PHE A 94 7.57 -7.67 -10.80
CA PHE A 94 7.18 -8.83 -11.61
C PHE A 94 7.65 -8.71 -13.07
N GLN A 95 7.78 -7.49 -13.61
CA GLN A 95 8.43 -7.29 -14.92
C GLN A 95 9.94 -7.61 -14.94
N LYS A 96 10.60 -7.60 -13.78
CA LYS A 96 12.04 -7.95 -13.65
C LYS A 96 12.28 -9.43 -13.34
N LEU A 97 11.27 -10.13 -12.84
CA LEU A 97 11.35 -11.55 -12.47
C LEU A 97 10.80 -12.40 -13.62
N SER A 98 11.37 -13.59 -13.83
CA SER A 98 10.74 -14.57 -14.71
C SER A 98 9.51 -15.17 -14.04
N GLU A 99 8.55 -15.62 -14.84
CA GLU A 99 7.35 -16.31 -14.37
C GLU A 99 7.68 -17.51 -13.46
N LYS A 100 8.63 -18.36 -13.89
CA LYS A 100 9.16 -19.47 -13.08
C LYS A 100 9.68 -19.00 -11.73
N LYS A 101 10.33 -17.84 -11.66
CA LYS A 101 10.84 -17.31 -10.38
C LYS A 101 9.70 -16.89 -9.45
N ILE A 102 8.58 -16.42 -10.00
CA ILE A 102 7.40 -16.05 -9.25
C ILE A 102 6.69 -17.30 -8.74
N GLU A 103 6.59 -18.35 -9.56
CA GLU A 103 6.10 -19.66 -9.13
C GLU A 103 6.94 -20.24 -7.99
N GLU A 104 8.27 -20.24 -8.13
CA GLU A 104 9.20 -20.64 -7.06
C GLU A 104 8.95 -19.86 -5.77
N LEU A 105 8.76 -18.54 -5.85
CA LEU A 105 8.49 -17.70 -4.67
C LEU A 105 7.20 -18.07 -3.96
N VAL A 106 6.12 -18.32 -4.71
CA VAL A 106 4.82 -18.69 -4.15
C VAL A 106 4.87 -20.08 -3.51
N GLN A 107 5.66 -21.00 -4.08
CA GLN A 107 5.80 -22.37 -3.60
C GLN A 107 6.68 -22.52 -2.35
N ILE A 108 7.36 -21.45 -1.88
CA ILE A 108 8.13 -21.49 -0.61
C ILE A 108 7.19 -21.80 0.57
N GLU A 109 6.04 -21.13 0.62
CA GLU A 109 5.02 -21.32 1.66
C GLU A 109 3.62 -21.21 1.00
N PRO A 110 3.14 -22.22 0.25
CA PRO A 110 1.98 -22.09 -0.64
C PRO A 110 0.66 -21.82 0.11
N LEU A 111 0.53 -22.34 1.33
CA LEU A 111 -0.63 -22.09 2.19
C LEU A 111 -0.54 -20.73 2.93
N GLY A 112 0.66 -20.14 2.98
CA GLY A 112 0.94 -18.89 3.67
C GLY A 112 0.19 -17.72 3.05
N GLN A 113 -0.40 -16.87 3.90
CA GLN A 113 -1.21 -15.74 3.41
C GLN A 113 -0.41 -14.80 2.50
N TYR A 114 0.90 -14.62 2.74
CA TYR A 114 1.73 -13.70 1.95
C TYR A 114 2.06 -14.26 0.58
N SER A 115 2.40 -15.54 0.46
CA SER A 115 2.54 -16.21 -0.84
C SER A 115 1.26 -16.11 -1.66
N ARG A 116 0.10 -16.33 -1.02
CA ARG A 116 -1.21 -16.23 -1.68
C ARG A 116 -1.54 -14.81 -2.13
N LYS A 117 -1.14 -13.78 -1.37
CA LYS A 117 -1.22 -12.38 -1.79
C LYS A 117 -0.32 -12.09 -2.99
N ILE A 118 0.94 -12.55 -2.97
CA ILE A 118 1.89 -12.36 -4.08
C ILE A 118 1.37 -13.04 -5.35
N TRP A 119 0.89 -14.27 -5.22
CA TRP A 119 0.29 -15.05 -6.30
C TRP A 119 -0.91 -14.31 -6.90
N PHE A 120 -1.87 -13.92 -6.07
CA PHE A 120 -3.05 -13.17 -6.51
C PHE A 120 -2.66 -11.87 -7.23
N LEU A 121 -1.72 -11.10 -6.66
CA LEU A 121 -1.28 -9.83 -7.25
C LEU A 121 -0.66 -10.02 -8.64
N TYR A 122 0.13 -11.08 -8.84
CA TYR A 122 0.69 -11.35 -10.16
C TYR A 122 -0.42 -11.63 -11.18
N GLU A 123 -1.28 -12.62 -10.88
CA GLU A 123 -2.33 -13.04 -11.82
C GLU A 123 -3.29 -11.87 -12.12
N TRP A 124 -3.65 -11.08 -11.09
CA TRP A 124 -4.55 -9.93 -11.22
C TRP A 124 -3.93 -8.76 -11.99
N LEU A 125 -2.65 -8.43 -11.76
CA LEU A 125 -1.98 -7.31 -12.44
C LEU A 125 -1.64 -7.61 -13.91
N PHE A 126 -1.41 -8.88 -14.25
CA PHE A 126 -1.03 -9.29 -15.61
C PHE A 126 -2.16 -9.96 -16.38
N ASN A 127 -3.29 -10.22 -15.73
CA ASN A 127 -4.38 -11.03 -16.28
C ASN A 127 -3.85 -12.35 -16.86
N LYS A 128 -2.90 -12.98 -16.15
CA LYS A 128 -2.19 -14.19 -16.59
C LYS A 128 -2.12 -15.19 -15.45
N GLN A 129 -2.64 -16.39 -15.68
CA GLN A 129 -2.62 -17.48 -14.72
C GLN A 129 -1.25 -18.16 -14.68
N LEU A 130 -0.72 -18.38 -13.48
CA LEU A 130 0.52 -19.13 -13.26
C LEU A 130 0.26 -20.65 -13.31
N ASN A 131 1.29 -21.44 -13.58
CA ASN A 131 1.22 -22.90 -13.53
C ASN A 131 1.27 -23.43 -12.08
N ILE A 132 0.33 -22.96 -11.26
CA ILE A 132 0.13 -23.34 -9.86
C ILE A 132 -1.29 -23.93 -9.74
N PRO A 133 -1.48 -25.10 -9.11
CA PRO A 133 -2.81 -25.65 -8.92
C PRO A 133 -3.64 -24.83 -7.93
N ASP A 134 -4.96 -24.78 -8.15
CA ASP A 134 -5.90 -24.11 -7.26
C ASP A 134 -5.81 -24.64 -5.81
N LEU A 135 -5.86 -23.72 -4.84
CA LEU A 135 -5.87 -24.10 -3.43
C LEU A 135 -7.22 -24.67 -3.00
N LYS A 136 -7.23 -25.97 -2.76
CA LYS A 136 -8.38 -26.69 -2.23
C LYS A 136 -8.64 -26.38 -0.75
N THR A 137 -7.60 -26.09 0.03
CA THR A 137 -7.69 -25.90 1.48
C THR A 137 -6.92 -24.66 1.93
N ALA A 138 -7.62 -23.64 2.44
CA ALA A 138 -7.10 -22.55 3.26
C ALA A 138 -8.23 -21.57 3.61
N ASN A 139 -8.06 -20.82 4.70
CA ASN A 139 -8.94 -19.70 5.03
C ASN A 139 -8.73 -18.54 4.05
N PHE A 140 -9.83 -17.83 3.78
CA PHE A 140 -9.79 -16.60 3.00
C PHE A 140 -9.01 -15.53 3.76
N ALA A 141 -8.03 -14.91 3.10
CA ALA A 141 -7.28 -13.78 3.64
C ALA A 141 -7.53 -12.53 2.82
N TYR A 142 -7.73 -11.38 3.48
CA TYR A 142 -7.88 -10.09 2.81
C TYR A 142 -6.57 -9.64 2.17
N LEU A 143 -6.64 -9.15 0.93
CA LEU A 143 -5.45 -8.66 0.21
C LEU A 143 -4.88 -7.41 0.87
N ILE A 144 -5.70 -6.36 0.99
CA ILE A 144 -5.37 -5.14 1.72
C ILE A 144 -5.59 -5.39 3.21
N ASP A 145 -4.60 -4.98 4.02
CA ASP A 145 -4.75 -4.86 5.47
C ASP A 145 -5.37 -3.50 5.81
N GLU A 146 -6.60 -3.53 6.33
CA GLU A 146 -7.33 -2.34 6.72
C GLU A 146 -6.71 -1.56 7.90
N LYS A 147 -5.71 -2.11 8.57
CA LYS A 147 -4.92 -1.35 9.55
C LYS A 147 -4.00 -0.34 8.87
N LEU A 148 -3.55 -0.62 7.64
CA LEU A 148 -2.58 0.19 6.91
C LEU A 148 -3.20 1.04 5.80
N GLN A 149 -4.27 0.55 5.17
CA GLN A 149 -4.84 1.14 3.96
C GLN A 149 -6.37 1.09 4.01
N TYR A 150 -7.04 1.97 3.27
CA TYR A 150 -8.48 1.85 3.04
C TYR A 150 -8.75 0.77 2.00
N ALA A 151 -9.83 0.03 2.21
CA ALA A 151 -10.27 -1.07 1.36
C ALA A 151 -11.79 -0.95 1.14
N VAL A 152 -12.30 -1.73 0.19
CA VAL A 152 -13.74 -1.86 -0.06
C VAL A 152 -14.21 -3.25 0.36
N GLU A 153 -15.53 -3.47 0.33
CA GLU A 153 -16.04 -4.83 0.37
C GLU A 153 -15.44 -5.65 -0.78
N GLY A 154 -14.89 -6.82 -0.45
CA GLY A 154 -14.05 -7.56 -1.38
C GLY A 154 -14.73 -8.75 -2.04
N THR A 155 -14.26 -9.10 -3.24
CA THR A 155 -14.69 -10.29 -3.97
C THR A 155 -13.77 -11.47 -3.69
N LYS A 156 -14.33 -12.68 -3.55
CA LYS A 156 -13.53 -13.88 -3.25
C LYS A 156 -12.87 -14.43 -4.51
N SER A 157 -11.55 -14.56 -4.48
CA SER A 157 -10.79 -15.37 -5.42
C SER A 157 -10.55 -16.76 -4.81
N SER A 158 -11.35 -17.74 -5.22
CA SER A 158 -11.33 -19.10 -4.67
C SER A 158 -9.99 -19.81 -4.91
N ARG A 159 -9.42 -19.69 -6.12
CA ARG A 159 -8.13 -20.26 -6.52
C ARG A 159 -7.00 -19.91 -5.56
N HIS A 160 -6.93 -18.64 -5.16
CA HIS A 160 -5.90 -18.09 -4.26
C HIS A 160 -6.29 -18.15 -2.78
N ARG A 161 -7.57 -18.38 -2.48
CA ARG A 161 -8.20 -18.16 -1.17
C ARG A 161 -7.96 -16.72 -0.66
N ILE A 162 -8.06 -15.73 -1.54
CA ILE A 162 -7.89 -14.30 -1.22
C ILE A 162 -9.21 -13.56 -1.38
N VAL A 163 -9.50 -12.64 -0.46
CA VAL A 163 -10.55 -11.63 -0.62
C VAL A 163 -9.91 -10.41 -1.29
N ASN A 164 -10.27 -10.17 -2.53
CA ASN A 164 -9.89 -9.00 -3.30
C ASN A 164 -10.70 -7.79 -2.83
N ASN A 165 -10.20 -7.11 -1.80
CA ASN A 165 -10.75 -5.86 -1.26
C ASN A 165 -10.07 -4.60 -1.84
N LEU A 166 -9.56 -4.68 -3.08
CA LEU A 166 -9.02 -3.53 -3.81
C LEU A 166 -10.12 -2.54 -4.21
N PRO A 167 -9.93 -1.22 -4.04
CA PRO A 167 -10.93 -0.19 -4.36
C PRO A 167 -11.07 0.10 -5.87
N GLY A 168 -10.71 -0.86 -6.74
CA GLY A 168 -10.75 -0.64 -8.18
C GLY A 168 -10.38 -1.90 -8.98
N THR A 169 -10.02 -1.69 -10.25
CA THR A 169 -9.69 -2.76 -11.22
C THR A 169 -8.21 -2.73 -11.57
N SER A 170 -7.73 -3.72 -12.33
CA SER A 170 -6.33 -3.77 -12.78
C SER A 170 -5.95 -2.58 -13.68
N ASN A 171 -6.93 -1.93 -14.31
CA ASN A 171 -6.73 -0.73 -15.11
C ASN A 171 -6.61 0.54 -14.26
N PHE A 172 -7.32 0.61 -13.13
CA PHE A 172 -7.28 1.73 -12.21
C PHE A 172 -7.70 1.32 -10.79
N CYS A 173 -6.77 1.42 -9.84
CA CYS A 173 -7.01 1.06 -8.44
C CYS A 173 -6.29 2.04 -7.49
N PRO A 174 -7.00 3.02 -6.92
CA PRO A 174 -6.40 4.03 -6.05
C PRO A 174 -6.15 3.46 -4.65
N LEU A 175 -4.89 3.30 -4.26
CA LEU A 175 -4.54 2.84 -2.91
C LEU A 175 -4.25 4.03 -1.99
N ILE A 176 -4.98 4.09 -0.87
CA ILE A 176 -4.88 5.17 0.11
C ILE A 176 -4.43 4.59 1.45
N HIS A 177 -3.32 5.10 1.99
CA HIS A 177 -2.87 4.75 3.33
C HIS A 177 -3.71 5.44 4.40
N LYS A 178 -3.98 4.73 5.50
CA LYS A 178 -4.58 5.34 6.69
C LYS A 178 -3.53 6.21 7.37
N THR A 179 -3.84 7.49 7.49
CA THR A 179 -3.04 8.47 8.25
C THR A 179 -3.87 9.03 9.39
N ASP A 180 -3.22 9.55 10.42
CA ASP A 180 -3.94 10.11 11.57
C ASP A 180 -4.74 11.35 11.16
N THR A 181 -4.23 12.13 10.21
CA THR A 181 -4.96 13.24 9.57
C THR A 181 -6.25 12.76 8.90
N LEU A 182 -6.20 11.70 8.09
CA LEU A 182 -7.42 11.18 7.43
C LEU A 182 -8.40 10.60 8.45
N LYS A 183 -7.89 9.87 9.46
CA LYS A 183 -8.72 9.34 10.55
C LYS A 183 -9.40 10.47 11.33
N SER A 184 -8.70 11.55 11.65
CA SER A 184 -9.27 12.69 12.38
C SER A 184 -10.34 13.40 11.55
N TYR A 185 -10.13 13.57 10.24
CA TYR A 185 -11.15 14.16 9.37
C TYR A 185 -12.39 13.29 9.25
N ILE A 186 -12.24 11.98 9.08
CA ILE A 186 -13.38 11.05 9.05
C ILE A 186 -14.13 11.09 10.39
N ALA A 187 -13.41 11.03 11.51
CA ALA A 187 -14.00 11.08 12.85
C ALA A 187 -14.69 12.42 13.16
N SER A 188 -14.26 13.53 12.53
CA SER A 188 -14.89 14.84 12.73
C SER A 188 -16.31 14.93 12.16
N ASN A 189 -16.72 13.96 11.34
CA ASN A 189 -18.05 13.86 10.72
C ASN A 189 -18.57 15.21 10.20
N LEU A 190 -17.78 15.85 9.31
CA LEU A 190 -18.07 17.20 8.81
C LEU A 190 -19.45 17.32 8.17
N SER A 191 -19.95 16.25 7.53
CA SER A 191 -21.31 16.23 6.98
C SER A 191 -22.37 16.43 8.06
N GLU A 192 -22.29 15.70 9.17
CA GLU A 192 -23.23 15.84 10.27
C GLU A 192 -23.12 17.21 10.93
N ARG A 193 -21.89 17.68 11.19
CA ARG A 193 -21.66 19.02 11.74
C ARG A 193 -22.25 20.12 10.86
N LYS A 194 -22.02 20.04 9.54
CA LYS A 194 -22.61 20.94 8.56
C LYS A 194 -24.13 20.90 8.62
N ASN A 195 -24.73 19.71 8.61
CA ASN A 195 -26.18 19.57 8.64
C ASN A 195 -26.77 20.17 9.93
N ASN A 196 -26.11 19.97 11.08
CA ASN A 196 -26.55 20.55 12.35
C ASN A 196 -26.42 22.08 12.37
N TYR A 197 -25.34 22.63 11.80
CA TYR A 197 -25.17 24.07 11.64
C TYR A 197 -26.24 24.68 10.73
N LEU A 198 -26.49 24.05 9.57
CA LEU A 198 -27.46 24.53 8.58
C LEU A 198 -28.92 24.46 9.08
N LYS A 199 -29.26 23.52 9.97
CA LYS A 199 -30.61 23.40 10.57
C LYS A 199 -31.05 24.68 11.32
N ILE A 200 -30.11 25.47 11.81
CA ILE A 200 -30.39 26.72 12.53
C ILE A 200 -30.79 27.84 11.55
N ILE A 201 -30.35 27.75 10.29
CA ILE A 201 -30.57 28.77 9.26
C ILE A 201 -31.86 28.45 8.52
N ARG A 202 -32.71 29.47 8.33
CA ARG A 202 -33.93 29.32 7.51
C ARG A 202 -33.58 28.97 6.06
N ALA A 203 -34.34 28.03 5.49
CA ALA A 203 -34.13 27.53 4.14
C ALA A 203 -34.12 28.65 3.07
N ASP A 204 -34.96 29.68 3.23
CA ASP A 204 -35.06 30.81 2.30
C ASP A 204 -33.79 31.68 2.26
N VAL A 205 -33.06 31.76 3.38
CA VAL A 205 -31.79 32.49 3.47
C VAL A 205 -30.69 31.70 2.78
N LEU A 206 -30.64 30.38 3.01
CA LEU A 206 -29.68 29.48 2.35
C LEU A 206 -29.85 29.47 0.83
N GLN A 207 -31.09 29.42 0.34
CA GLN A 207 -31.37 29.43 -1.09
C GLN A 207 -30.93 30.74 -1.76
N ARG A 208 -31.19 31.88 -1.13
CA ARG A 208 -30.73 33.19 -1.62
C ARG A 208 -29.20 33.31 -1.62
N ALA A 209 -28.53 32.85 -0.56
CA ALA A 209 -27.07 32.84 -0.51
C ALA A 209 -26.47 31.94 -1.60
N SER A 210 -27.04 30.76 -1.84
CA SER A 210 -26.61 29.87 -2.92
C SER A 210 -26.78 30.50 -4.31
N ALA A 211 -27.93 31.14 -4.58
CA ALA A 211 -28.17 31.83 -5.84
C ALA A 211 -27.20 33.01 -6.05
N PHE A 212 -26.91 33.77 -5.00
CA PHE A 212 -25.92 34.85 -5.05
C PHE A 212 -24.51 34.34 -5.34
N LEU A 213 -24.08 33.25 -4.68
CA LEU A 213 -22.76 32.65 -4.90
C LEU A 213 -22.62 32.13 -6.34
N LEU A 214 -23.62 31.42 -6.85
CA LEU A 214 -23.65 30.93 -8.24
C LEU A 214 -23.58 32.08 -9.26
N LEU A 215 -24.34 33.16 -9.03
CA LEU A 215 -24.31 34.34 -9.90
C LEU A 215 -22.94 35.02 -9.89
N LYS A 216 -22.28 35.10 -8.72
CA LYS A 216 -20.95 35.69 -8.58
C LYS A 216 -19.90 34.85 -9.31
N ASP A 217 -19.95 33.53 -9.17
CA ASP A 217 -19.01 32.59 -9.79
C ASP A 217 -19.14 32.59 -11.32
N SER A 218 -20.38 32.63 -11.82
CA SER A 218 -20.66 32.80 -13.25
C SER A 218 -20.07 34.10 -13.79
N LYS A 219 -20.28 35.24 -13.12
CA LYS A 219 -19.71 36.53 -13.54
C LYS A 219 -18.18 36.52 -13.55
N ALA A 220 -17.55 35.88 -12.56
CA ALA A 220 -16.09 35.77 -12.48
C ALA A 220 -15.48 34.88 -13.58
N SER A 221 -16.26 33.97 -14.17
CA SER A 221 -15.81 33.07 -15.24
C SER A 221 -15.84 33.71 -16.64
N PHE A 222 -16.58 34.81 -16.80
CA PHE A 222 -16.70 35.55 -18.07
C PHE A 222 -15.89 36.86 -18.10
N THR A 223 -15.01 37.06 -17.11
CA THR A 223 -14.06 38.19 -17.05
C THR A 223 -12.64 37.65 -17.04
#